data_AF-X1U9J5-F1
#
_entry.id   AF-X1U9J5-F1
#
_cell.length_a   1.000
_cell.length_b   1.000
_cell.length_c   1.000
_cell.angle_alpha   90.00
_cell.angle_beta   90.00
_cell.angle_gamma   90.00
#
_symmetry.space_group_name_H-M   'P 1'
#
loop_
_entity.id
_entity.type
_entity.pdbx_description
1 polymer ?
#
loop_
_entity_poly.entity_id
_entity_poly.type
_entity_poly.pdbx_seq_one_letter_code
_entity_poly.pdbx_strand_id
1 'polypeptide(L)'
;SQNEQKPTTEVIPIEKQPIVTLLKDYPPPILGAVLNLVQFHSHLLEDTKAELEQERANFQDAEECQQASIEVGIPSLTSRYKRMKNKIEKNIDRLERKVNALEGGFLQIPRFDWARLEWSSERLNYSTLRRLKEAKEAGIFDDFGVVQDKYTRPHGKRDPILVGIIRGARYTDEEHFFIGTWK
;
A
#
# COMPACT_ATOMS: atom_id res chain seq x y z
N SER A 1 4.43 -31.19 -35.29
CA SER A 1 4.31 -29.74 -35.07
C SER A 1 3.12 -29.48 -34.17
N GLN A 2 3.36 -29.25 -32.88
CA GLN A 2 2.33 -28.86 -31.93
C GLN A 2 2.13 -27.35 -32.07
N ASN A 3 0.89 -26.93 -32.36
CA ASN A 3 0.51 -25.54 -32.50
C ASN A 3 0.06 -25.05 -31.11
N GLU A 4 0.88 -24.20 -30.48
CA GLU A 4 0.53 -23.53 -29.22
C GLU A 4 -0.51 -22.43 -29.50
N GLN A 5 -1.75 -22.66 -29.05
CA GLN A 5 -2.76 -21.61 -28.96
C GLN A 5 -2.46 -20.75 -27.73
N LYS A 6 -2.04 -19.50 -27.95
CA LYS A 6 -1.96 -18.47 -26.90
C LYS A 6 -3.36 -18.24 -26.32
N PRO A 7 -3.53 -18.17 -24.99
CA PRO A 7 -4.80 -17.80 -24.38
C PRO A 7 -5.04 -16.31 -24.65
N THR A 8 -5.98 -16.02 -25.55
CA THR A 8 -6.50 -14.68 -25.76
C THR A 8 -7.34 -14.32 -24.54
N THR A 9 -6.88 -13.38 -23.72
CA THR A 9 -7.68 -12.81 -22.64
C THR A 9 -8.89 -12.10 -23.26
N GLU A 10 -10.06 -12.74 -23.23
CA GLU A 10 -11.31 -12.10 -23.64
C GLU A 10 -11.58 -10.91 -22.73
N VAL A 11 -11.49 -9.70 -23.29
CA VAL A 11 -11.87 -8.47 -22.61
C VAL A 11 -13.40 -8.45 -22.58
N ILE A 12 -13.98 -8.82 -21.44
CA ILE A 12 -15.43 -8.76 -21.22
C ILE A 12 -15.88 -7.29 -21.32
N PRO A 13 -16.78 -6.93 -22.26
CA PRO A 13 -17.25 -5.57 -22.40
C PRO A 13 -18.09 -5.19 -21.18
N ILE A 14 -17.69 -4.11 -20.51
CA ILE A 14 -18.43 -3.57 -19.37
C ILE A 14 -19.76 -2.99 -19.89
N GLU A 15 -20.88 -3.49 -19.38
CA GLU A 15 -22.20 -2.95 -19.70
C GLU A 15 -22.29 -1.49 -19.23
N LYS A 16 -22.55 -0.57 -20.17
CA LYS A 16 -22.57 0.87 -19.90
C LYS A 16 -23.79 1.33 -19.09
N GLN A 17 -24.92 0.63 -19.21
CA GLN A 17 -26.19 1.00 -18.56
C GLN A 17 -26.11 0.98 -17.02
N PRO A 18 -25.58 -0.07 -16.37
CA PRO A 18 -25.40 -0.08 -14.92
C PRO A 18 -24.58 1.10 -14.40
N ILE A 19 -23.48 1.45 -15.10
CA ILE A 19 -22.63 2.59 -14.72
C ILE A 19 -23.40 3.91 -14.87
N VAL A 20 -24.13 4.09 -15.97
CA VAL A 20 -24.93 5.31 -16.21
C VAL A 20 -26.04 5.48 -15.18
N THR A 21 -26.71 4.40 -14.79
CA THR A 21 -27.73 4.43 -13.72
C THR A 21 -27.10 4.80 -12.38
N LEU A 22 -25.96 4.17 -12.05
CA LEU A 22 -25.20 4.46 -10.83
C LEU A 22 -24.72 5.92 -10.76
N LEU A 23 -24.35 6.52 -11.90
CA LEU A 23 -23.93 7.92 -11.99
C LEU A 23 -25.11 8.92 -11.99
N LYS A 24 -26.32 8.50 -12.37
CA LYS A 24 -27.51 9.38 -12.36
C LYS A 24 -28.13 9.51 -10.97
N ASP A 25 -28.08 8.45 -10.18
CA ASP A 25 -28.76 8.39 -8.89
C ASP A 25 -27.91 8.96 -7.74
N TYR A 26 -26.62 9.21 -7.98
CA TYR A 26 -25.73 9.78 -6.97
C TYR A 26 -25.68 11.31 -7.04
N PRO A 27 -25.78 12.01 -5.89
CA PRO A 27 -25.60 13.44 -5.82
C PRO A 27 -24.28 13.88 -6.48
N PRO A 28 -24.28 14.90 -7.37
CA PRO A 28 -23.06 15.36 -8.05
C PRO A 28 -21.86 15.66 -7.13
N PRO A 29 -22.04 16.20 -5.91
CA PRO A 29 -20.92 16.39 -4.98
C PRO A 29 -20.25 15.08 -4.54
N ILE A 30 -21.03 14.00 -4.38
CA ILE A 30 -20.51 12.68 -3.99
C ILE A 30 -19.72 12.08 -5.16
N LEU A 31 -20.23 12.21 -6.39
CA LEU A 31 -19.52 11.78 -7.58
C LEU A 31 -18.20 12.52 -7.77
N GLY A 32 -18.19 13.84 -7.55
CA GLY A 32 -16.96 14.64 -7.58
C GLY A 32 -15.95 14.18 -6.54
N ALA A 33 -16.39 13.90 -5.31
CA ALA A 33 -15.53 13.39 -4.25
C ALA A 33 -14.94 12.02 -4.59
N VAL A 34 -15.75 11.09 -5.14
CA VAL A 34 -15.29 9.77 -5.57
C VAL A 34 -14.27 9.88 -6.70
N LEU A 35 -14.53 10.71 -7.71
CA LEU A 35 -13.60 10.94 -8.82
C LEU A 35 -12.25 11.46 -8.32
N ASN A 36 -12.28 12.46 -7.43
CA ASN A 36 -11.06 13.03 -6.86
C ASN A 36 -10.27 12.00 -6.04
N LEU A 37 -10.96 11.13 -5.29
CA LEU A 37 -10.31 10.05 -4.54
C LEU A 37 -9.63 9.05 -5.48
N VAL A 38 -10.31 8.65 -6.57
CA VAL A 38 -9.76 7.74 -7.57
C VAL A 38 -8.54 8.37 -8.25
N GLN A 39 -8.63 9.63 -8.66
CA GLN A 39 -7.51 10.35 -9.27
C GLN A 39 -6.32 10.47 -8.31
N PHE A 40 -6.57 10.82 -7.05
CA PHE A 40 -5.53 10.87 -6.02
C PHE A 40 -4.85 9.50 -5.85
N HIS A 41 -5.64 8.43 -5.75
CA HIS A 41 -5.13 7.08 -5.59
C HIS A 41 -4.30 6.62 -6.79
N SER A 42 -4.76 6.91 -8.02
CA SER A 42 -4.04 6.58 -9.25
C SER A 42 -2.70 7.31 -9.35
N HIS A 43 -2.66 8.62 -9.11
CA HIS A 43 -1.40 9.37 -9.13
C HIS A 43 -0.44 8.87 -8.05
N LEU A 44 -0.93 8.61 -6.83
CA LEU A 44 -0.11 8.07 -5.77
C LEU A 44 0.50 6.71 -6.14
N LEU A 45 -0.27 5.85 -6.81
CA LEU A 45 0.23 4.56 -7.31
C LEU A 45 1.30 4.74 -8.39
N GLU A 46 1.07 5.62 -9.36
CA GLU A 46 2.02 5.91 -10.43
C GLU A 46 3.33 6.50 -9.89
N ASP A 47 3.24 7.48 -9.00
CA ASP A 47 4.39 8.10 -8.33
C ASP A 47 5.18 7.05 -7.54
N THR A 48 4.49 6.18 -6.79
CA THR A 48 5.15 5.12 -6.01
C THR A 48 5.85 4.12 -6.93
N LYS A 49 5.27 3.77 -8.08
CA LYS A 49 5.91 2.89 -9.07
C LYS A 49 7.15 3.55 -9.69
N ALA A 50 7.08 4.84 -9.99
CA ALA A 50 8.23 5.58 -10.51
C ALA A 50 9.37 5.64 -9.47
N GLU A 51 9.04 5.88 -8.19
CA GLU A 51 10.01 5.85 -7.09
C GLU A 51 10.65 4.46 -6.94
N LEU A 52 9.86 3.39 -7.05
CA LEU A 52 10.35 2.01 -6.99
C LEU A 52 11.34 1.69 -8.12
N GLU A 53 11.02 2.06 -9.35
CA GLU A 53 11.92 1.85 -10.49
C GLU A 53 13.21 2.67 -10.35
N GLN A 54 13.12 3.89 -9.83
CA GLN A 54 14.31 4.69 -9.54
C GLN A 54 15.19 4.05 -8.45
N GLU A 55 14.61 3.52 -7.37
CA GLU A 55 15.38 2.83 -6.33
C GLU A 55 16.00 1.53 -6.84
N ARG A 56 15.33 0.80 -7.75
CA ARG A 56 15.89 -0.38 -8.43
C ARG A 56 17.10 -0.02 -9.29
N ALA A 57 17.03 1.08 -10.03
CA ALA A 57 18.18 1.60 -10.77
C ALA A 57 19.34 1.97 -9.83
N ASN A 58 19.03 2.68 -8.74
CA ASN A 58 20.03 3.05 -7.72
C ASN A 58 20.69 1.82 -7.08
N PHE A 59 19.94 0.72 -6.90
CA PHE A 59 20.47 -0.55 -6.38
C PHE A 59 21.48 -1.17 -7.34
N GLN A 60 21.15 -1.20 -8.63
CA GLN A 60 22.04 -1.72 -9.68
C GLN A 60 23.34 -0.91 -9.74
N ASP A 61 23.25 0.42 -9.75
CA ASP A 61 24.42 1.29 -9.72
C ASP A 61 25.30 1.05 -8.48
N ALA A 62 24.68 0.85 -7.31
CA ALA A 62 25.38 0.55 -6.06
C ALA A 62 26.10 -0.80 -6.11
N GLU A 63 25.51 -1.80 -6.77
CA GLU A 63 26.10 -3.13 -6.97
C GLU A 63 27.31 -3.07 -7.90
N GLU A 64 27.20 -2.36 -9.02
CA GLU A 64 28.31 -2.13 -9.95
C GLU A 64 29.47 -1.40 -9.27
N CYS A 65 29.19 -0.35 -8.49
CA CYS A 65 30.19 0.36 -7.71
C CYS A 65 30.85 -0.53 -6.65
N GLN A 66 30.07 -1.40 -6.00
CA GLN A 66 30.61 -2.36 -5.04
C GLN A 66 31.57 -3.33 -5.73
N GLN A 67 31.18 -3.88 -6.88
CA GLN A 67 31.98 -4.82 -7.65
C GLN A 67 33.30 -4.18 -8.13
N ALA A 68 33.24 -2.97 -8.69
CA ALA A 68 34.42 -2.21 -9.08
C ALA A 68 35.35 -1.95 -7.88
N SER A 69 34.80 -1.66 -6.69
CA SER A 69 35.62 -1.45 -5.49
C SER A 69 36.34 -2.70 -5.01
N ILE A 70 35.75 -3.89 -5.24
CA ILE A 70 36.35 -5.18 -4.93
C ILE A 70 37.51 -5.44 -5.90
N GLU A 71 37.31 -5.19 -7.19
CA GLU A 71 38.32 -5.36 -8.24
C GLU A 71 39.55 -4.46 -8.03
N VAL A 72 39.32 -3.21 -7.63
CA VAL A 72 40.39 -2.26 -7.31
C VAL A 72 41.01 -2.54 -5.92
N GLY A 73 40.36 -3.37 -5.09
CA GLY A 73 40.87 -3.78 -3.79
C GLY A 73 40.84 -2.67 -2.73
N ILE A 74 39.76 -1.86 -2.69
CA ILE A 74 39.58 -0.78 -1.69
C ILE A 74 38.49 -1.17 -0.67
N PRO A 75 38.85 -1.77 0.49
CA PRO A 75 37.88 -2.36 1.42
C PRO A 75 36.90 -1.36 2.04
N SER A 76 37.33 -0.11 2.20
CA SER A 76 36.49 0.96 2.75
C SER A 76 35.32 1.31 1.81
N LEU A 77 35.56 1.31 0.50
CA LEU A 77 34.54 1.53 -0.52
C LEU A 77 33.61 0.33 -0.63
N THR A 78 34.13 -0.90 -0.63
CA THR A 78 33.30 -2.10 -0.63
C THR A 78 32.33 -2.12 0.55
N SER A 79 32.82 -1.80 1.75
CA SER A 79 32.00 -1.73 2.96
C SER A 79 30.98 -0.58 2.91
N ARG A 80 31.29 0.52 2.24
CA ARG A 80 30.36 1.64 2.03
C ARG A 80 29.23 1.25 1.07
N TYR A 81 29.56 0.72 -0.10
CA TYR A 81 28.57 0.35 -1.12
C TYR A 81 27.69 -0.82 -0.65
N LYS A 82 28.25 -1.80 0.08
CA LYS A 82 27.45 -2.85 0.74
C LYS A 82 26.39 -2.27 1.69
N ARG A 83 26.75 -1.30 2.54
CA ARG A 83 25.79 -0.65 3.45
C ARG A 83 24.74 0.16 2.69
N MET A 84 25.14 0.83 1.62
CA MET A 84 24.24 1.59 0.76
C MET A 84 23.23 0.67 0.08
N LYS A 85 23.69 -0.44 -0.51
CA LYS A 85 22.86 -1.47 -1.14
C LYS A 85 21.81 -2.01 -0.18
N ASN A 86 22.22 -2.43 1.03
CA ASN A 86 21.28 -2.91 2.05
C ASN A 86 20.23 -1.86 2.48
N LYS A 87 20.54 -0.56 2.37
CA LYS A 87 19.57 0.50 2.67
C LYS A 87 18.57 0.65 1.53
N ILE A 88 19.05 0.64 0.28
CA ILE A 88 18.21 0.72 -0.91
C ILE A 88 17.29 -0.51 -1.00
N GLU A 89 17.80 -1.71 -0.71
CA GLU A 89 17.02 -2.96 -0.68
C GLU A 89 15.80 -2.85 0.25
N LYS A 90 16.00 -2.37 1.48
CA LYS A 90 14.88 -2.15 2.43
C LYS A 90 13.88 -1.10 1.96
N ASN A 91 14.33 -0.10 1.20
CA ASN A 91 13.44 0.89 0.59
C ASN A 91 12.62 0.26 -0.53
N ILE A 92 13.24 -0.57 -1.39
CA ILE A 92 12.56 -1.34 -2.43
C ILE A 92 11.49 -2.23 -1.80
N ASP A 93 11.82 -3.03 -0.79
CA ASP A 93 10.85 -3.89 -0.08
C ASP A 93 9.66 -3.10 0.48
N ARG A 94 9.90 -1.87 0.96
CA ARG A 94 8.84 -0.98 1.46
C ARG A 94 7.97 -0.48 0.32
N LEU A 95 8.58 0.00 -0.77
CA LEU A 95 7.87 0.54 -1.93
C LEU A 95 7.07 -0.55 -2.65
N GLU A 96 7.59 -1.77 -2.77
CA GLU A 96 6.86 -2.91 -3.33
C GLU A 96 5.61 -3.23 -2.52
N ARG A 97 5.74 -3.28 -1.19
CA ARG A 97 4.57 -3.46 -0.30
C ARG A 97 3.58 -2.30 -0.45
N LYS A 98 4.05 -1.07 -0.59
CA LYS A 98 3.19 0.09 -0.83
C LYS A 98 2.43 -0.01 -2.17
N VAL A 99 3.11 -0.39 -3.24
CA VAL A 99 2.48 -0.64 -4.55
C VAL A 99 1.41 -1.73 -4.42
N ASN A 100 1.74 -2.86 -3.79
CA ASN A 100 0.78 -3.96 -3.58
C ASN A 100 -0.43 -3.52 -2.74
N ALA A 101 -0.24 -2.67 -1.73
CA ALA A 101 -1.35 -2.12 -0.94
C ALA A 101 -2.28 -1.25 -1.81
N LEU A 102 -1.70 -0.36 -2.60
CA LEU A 102 -2.46 0.55 -3.47
C LEU A 102 -3.19 -0.23 -4.58
N GLU A 103 -2.55 -1.24 -5.19
CA GLU A 103 -3.19 -2.12 -6.16
C GLU A 103 -4.30 -2.98 -5.55
N GLY A 104 -4.13 -3.38 -4.28
CA GLY A 104 -5.17 -4.03 -3.48
C GLY A 104 -6.35 -3.12 -3.10
N GLY A 105 -6.31 -1.83 -3.47
CA GLY A 105 -7.37 -0.86 -3.19
C GLY A 105 -7.37 -0.33 -1.75
N PHE A 106 -6.29 -0.55 -0.99
CA PHE A 106 -6.13 0.05 0.33
C PHE A 106 -5.77 1.53 0.19
N LEU A 107 -6.41 2.38 0.99
CA LEU A 107 -6.22 3.83 0.91
C LEU A 107 -5.16 4.29 1.92
N GLN A 108 -4.10 4.93 1.44
CA GLN A 108 -3.13 5.57 2.32
C GLN A 108 -3.80 6.73 3.06
N ILE A 109 -3.60 6.79 4.38
CA ILE A 109 -4.11 7.85 5.25
C ILE A 109 -2.96 8.45 6.07
N PRO A 110 -3.14 9.66 6.63
CA PRO A 110 -2.17 10.22 7.55
C PRO A 110 -1.86 9.26 8.71
N ARG A 111 -0.64 9.36 9.25
CA ARG A 111 -0.27 8.63 10.46
C ARG A 111 -1.18 9.04 11.62
N PHE A 112 -1.67 8.06 12.36
CA PHE A 112 -2.48 8.24 13.56
C PHE A 112 -1.87 7.50 14.75
N ASP A 113 -2.16 7.96 15.97
CA ASP A 113 -1.95 7.13 17.15
C ASP A 113 -2.84 5.90 17.09
N TRP A 114 -2.26 4.73 17.30
CA TRP A 114 -2.98 3.46 17.22
C TRP A 114 -2.67 2.57 18.43
N ALA A 115 -3.62 1.71 18.76
CA ALA A 115 -3.41 0.60 19.68
C ALA A 115 -3.35 -0.71 18.89
N ARG A 116 -2.52 -1.66 19.32
CA ARG A 116 -2.42 -2.95 18.66
C ARG A 116 -3.77 -3.66 18.66
N LEU A 117 -4.07 -4.32 17.55
CA LEU A 117 -5.25 -5.13 17.40
C LEU A 117 -5.19 -6.34 18.37
N GLU A 118 -5.79 -6.22 19.54
CA GLU A 118 -6.06 -7.37 20.42
C GLU A 118 -7.35 -8.04 19.96
N TRP A 119 -7.23 -9.26 19.43
CA TRP A 119 -8.32 -10.05 18.88
C TRP A 119 -9.24 -10.57 20.01
N SER A 120 -9.96 -9.70 20.71
CA SER A 120 -11.13 -10.09 21.50
C SER A 120 -12.38 -9.77 20.68
N SER A 121 -12.89 -10.81 20.04
CA SER A 121 -13.99 -10.76 19.09
C SER A 121 -15.31 -10.44 19.80
N GLU A 122 -15.95 -9.33 19.41
CA GLU A 122 -17.42 -9.20 19.43
C GLU A 122 -18.00 -8.00 18.63
N ARG A 123 -17.19 -7.16 17.96
CA ARG A 123 -17.70 -5.93 17.29
C ARG A 123 -17.05 -5.58 15.94
N LEU A 124 -16.78 -6.57 15.09
CA LEU A 124 -16.28 -6.31 13.73
C LEU A 124 -17.27 -6.82 12.69
N ASN A 125 -17.81 -5.92 11.88
CA ASN A 125 -18.67 -6.24 10.77
C ASN A 125 -17.95 -7.09 9.70
N TYR A 126 -18.76 -7.80 8.91
CA TYR A 126 -18.27 -8.74 7.92
C TYR A 126 -17.35 -8.11 6.86
N SER A 127 -17.65 -6.91 6.38
CA SER A 127 -16.81 -6.24 5.37
C SER A 127 -15.42 -5.91 5.89
N THR A 128 -15.31 -5.50 7.16
CA THR A 128 -14.03 -5.24 7.81
C THR A 128 -13.26 -6.52 8.07
N LEU A 129 -13.92 -7.59 8.53
CA LEU A 129 -13.30 -8.91 8.68
C LEU A 129 -12.78 -9.46 7.35
N ARG A 130 -13.55 -9.30 6.28
CA ARG A 130 -13.14 -9.70 4.93
C ARG A 130 -11.90 -8.93 4.48
N ARG A 131 -11.89 -7.60 4.62
CA ARG A 131 -10.71 -6.80 4.23
C ARG A 131 -9.48 -7.09 5.09
N LEU A 132 -9.67 -7.36 6.38
CA LEU A 132 -8.59 -7.77 7.26
C LEU A 132 -8.02 -9.13 6.85
N LYS A 133 -8.89 -10.07 6.43
CA LYS A 133 -8.48 -11.35 5.86
C LYS A 133 -7.70 -11.14 4.55
N GLU A 134 -8.22 -10.35 3.61
CA GLU A 134 -7.56 -10.02 2.34
C GLU A 134 -6.18 -9.38 2.59
N ALA A 135 -6.10 -8.42 3.51
CA ALA A 135 -4.87 -7.75 3.90
C ALA A 135 -3.84 -8.71 4.50
N LYS A 136 -4.30 -9.65 5.35
CA LYS A 136 -3.46 -10.67 5.97
C LYS A 136 -2.97 -11.71 4.96
N GLU A 137 -3.84 -12.18 4.08
CA GLU A 137 -3.51 -13.13 3.01
C GLU A 137 -2.53 -12.54 2.00
N ALA A 138 -2.63 -11.24 1.73
CA ALA A 138 -1.70 -10.55 0.83
C ALA A 138 -0.31 -10.33 1.44
N GLY A 139 -0.13 -10.45 2.75
CA GLY A 139 1.19 -10.30 3.41
C GLY A 139 1.82 -8.92 3.26
N ILE A 140 1.03 -7.89 2.97
CA ILE A 140 1.52 -6.54 2.61
C ILE A 140 1.89 -5.72 3.86
N PHE A 141 1.20 -5.92 4.97
CA PHE A 141 1.34 -5.10 6.18
C PHE A 141 2.18 -5.80 7.26
N ASP A 142 2.99 -5.00 7.97
CA ASP A 142 3.80 -5.45 9.12
C ASP A 142 2.96 -5.66 10.39
N ASP A 143 1.88 -4.89 10.53
CA ASP A 143 1.00 -4.93 11.71
C ASP A 143 -0.39 -4.37 11.39
N PHE A 144 -1.31 -4.60 12.32
CA PHE A 144 -2.66 -4.05 12.30
C PHE A 144 -2.93 -3.27 13.58
N GLY A 145 -3.52 -2.08 13.41
CA GLY A 145 -3.79 -1.16 14.48
C GLY A 145 -5.22 -0.65 14.50
N VAL A 146 -5.65 -0.19 15.66
CA VAL A 146 -6.94 0.45 15.88
C VAL A 146 -6.69 1.89 16.28
N VAL A 147 -7.20 2.81 15.49
CA VAL A 147 -7.22 4.23 15.82
C VAL A 147 -8.54 4.52 16.50
N GLN A 148 -8.49 4.78 17.80
CA GLN A 148 -9.64 5.29 18.55
C GLN A 148 -9.63 6.81 18.52
N ASP A 149 -10.81 7.41 18.40
CA ASP A 149 -10.95 8.85 18.45
C ASP A 149 -10.65 9.36 19.87
N LYS A 150 -9.44 9.88 20.08
CA LYS A 150 -9.04 10.54 21.33
C LYS A 150 -9.62 11.97 21.45
N TYR A 151 -10.18 12.53 20.37
CA TYR A 151 -10.43 13.96 20.23
C TYR A 151 -11.90 14.37 20.09
N THR A 152 -12.85 13.44 20.02
CA THR A 152 -14.29 13.79 20.00
C THR A 152 -14.93 13.83 21.39
N ARG A 153 -15.82 14.83 21.55
CA ARG A 153 -16.64 15.04 22.75
C ARG A 153 -17.49 13.78 23.07
N PRO A 154 -17.86 13.56 24.35
CA PRO A 154 -18.52 12.32 24.81
C PRO A 154 -19.84 11.94 24.13
N HIS A 155 -20.46 12.83 23.35
CA HIS A 155 -21.73 12.59 22.66
C HIS A 155 -21.60 12.33 21.15
N GLY A 156 -20.38 12.26 20.61
CA GLY A 156 -20.13 12.03 19.18
C GLY A 156 -19.02 11.02 18.94
N LYS A 157 -19.05 9.86 19.63
CA LYS A 157 -18.07 8.79 19.45
C LYS A 157 -18.08 8.33 17.98
N ARG A 158 -17.03 8.67 17.23
CA ARG A 158 -16.78 8.09 15.91
C ARG A 158 -16.35 6.64 16.09
N ASP A 159 -16.71 5.80 15.12
CA ASP A 159 -16.29 4.40 15.12
C ASP A 159 -14.75 4.33 15.02
N PRO A 160 -14.10 3.42 15.76
CA PRO A 160 -12.67 3.21 15.62
C PRO A 160 -12.32 2.79 14.19
N ILE A 161 -11.16 3.23 13.73
CA ILE A 161 -10.66 2.91 12.39
C ILE A 161 -9.64 1.80 12.49
N LEU A 162 -9.78 0.78 11.66
CA LEU A 162 -8.80 -0.28 11.51
C LEU A 162 -7.79 0.11 10.42
N VAL A 163 -6.51 0.05 10.76
CA VAL A 163 -5.41 0.43 9.87
C VAL A 163 -4.42 -0.71 9.69
N GLY A 164 -3.94 -0.89 8.46
CA GLY A 164 -2.75 -1.67 8.13
C GLY A 164 -1.52 -0.77 8.18
N ILE A 165 -0.40 -1.30 8.65
CA ILE A 165 0.83 -0.53 8.89
C ILE A 165 1.96 -1.11 8.07
N ILE A 166 2.63 -0.25 7.28
CA ILE A 166 3.91 -0.56 6.64
C ILE A 166 5.00 0.22 7.38
N ARG A 167 6.03 -0.47 7.87
CA ARG A 167 7.15 0.12 8.58
C ARG A 167 8.34 0.28 7.63
N GLY A 168 8.91 1.48 7.64
CA GLY A 168 10.19 1.77 7.01
C GLY A 168 11.36 1.20 7.80
N ALA A 169 12.57 1.44 7.29
CA ALA A 169 13.80 0.95 7.93
C ALA A 169 14.02 1.51 9.35
N ARG A 170 13.33 2.59 9.71
CA ARG A 170 13.26 3.16 11.06
C ARG A 170 11.83 3.03 11.56
N TYR A 171 11.65 2.61 12.82
CA TYR A 171 10.34 2.49 13.46
C TYR A 171 9.50 3.78 13.50
N THR A 172 10.13 4.94 13.27
CA THR A 172 9.43 6.23 13.20
C THR A 172 8.75 6.48 11.86
N ASP A 173 9.16 5.74 10.82
CA ASP A 173 8.66 5.89 9.46
C ASP A 173 7.56 4.85 9.25
N GLU A 174 6.36 5.16 9.73
CA GLU A 174 5.18 4.31 9.58
C GLU A 174 4.22 4.93 8.56
N GLU A 175 3.76 4.12 7.61
CA GLU A 175 2.69 4.46 6.69
C GLU A 175 1.42 3.69 7.06
N HIS A 176 0.31 4.41 7.12
CA HIS A 176 -0.97 3.87 7.56
C HIS A 176 -1.92 3.72 6.36
N PHE A 177 -2.63 2.60 6.32
CA PHE A 177 -3.60 2.30 5.29
C PHE A 177 -4.95 1.98 5.92
N PHE A 178 -6.01 2.60 5.43
CA PHE A 178 -7.37 2.33 5.88
C PHE A 178 -7.81 0.94 5.42
N ILE A 179 -8.25 0.12 6.38
CA ILE A 179 -8.86 -1.19 6.11
C ILE A 179 -10.38 -1.08 6.20
N GLY A 180 -10.89 -0.61 7.34
CA GLY A 180 -12.32 -0.59 7.62
C GLY A 180 -12.65 0.10 8.95
N THR A 181 -13.93 0.08 9.32
CA THR A 181 -14.41 0.62 10.59
C THR A 181 -14.79 -0.50 11.55
N TRP A 182 -14.43 -0.33 12.81
CA TRP A 182 -14.73 -1.25 13.91
C TRP A 182 -16.17 -1.02 14.40
N LYS A 183 -17.15 -1.51 13.65
CA LYS A 183 -18.56 -1.60 14.07
C LYS A 183 -18.95 -3.05 14.32
#